data_AF-A0A0N4WVD2-F1
#
_entry.id   AF-A0A0N4WVD2-F1
#
_cell.length_a   1.000
_cell.length_b   1.000
_cell.length_c   1.000
_cell.angle_alpha   90.00
_cell.angle_beta   90.00
_cell.angle_gamma   90.00
#
_symmetry.space_group_name_H-M   'P 1'
#
loop_
_entity.id
_entity.type
_entity.pdbx_description
1 polymer ?
#
loop_
_entity_poly.entity_id
_entity_poly.type
_entity_poly.pdbx_seq_one_letter_code
_entity_poly.pdbx_strand_id
1 'polypeptide(L)' 'MFFYFLCALLLLNAFSTEAEECADKSVNTRAGARFCEFMASKNPEGKVLCTAEGYEEVAKEYCAKTCNLC' A
#
# COMPACT_ATOMS: atom_id res chain seq x y z
N MET A 1 -6.56 -37.92 -18.90
CA MET A 1 -7.39 -36.77 -18.47
C MET A 1 -7.10 -36.28 -17.06
N PHE A 2 -6.64 -37.13 -16.12
CA PHE A 2 -6.30 -36.71 -14.75
C PHE A 2 -5.12 -35.72 -14.66
N PHE A 3 -4.11 -35.87 -15.53
CA PHE A 3 -2.93 -35.00 -15.58
C PHE A 3 -3.25 -33.53 -15.89
N TYR A 4 -4.29 -33.26 -16.69
CA TYR A 4 -4.68 -31.89 -17.06
C TYR A 4 -5.29 -31.12 -15.88
N PHE A 5 -5.98 -31.83 -14.97
CA PHE A 5 -6.59 -31.21 -13.78
C PHE A 5 -5.54 -30.75 -12.76
N LEU A 6 -4.46 -31.52 -12.58
CA LEU A 6 -3.35 -31.15 -11.70
C LEU A 6 -2.59 -29.91 -12.20
N CYS A 7 -2.36 -29.80 -13.51
CA CYS A 7 -1.76 -28.60 -14.10
C CYS A 7 -2.65 -27.36 -13.95
N ALA A 8 -3.98 -27.50 -14.10
CA ALA A 8 -4.91 -26.38 -13.91
C ALA A 8 -4.93 -25.86 -12.45
N LEU A 9 -4.83 -26.77 -11.46
CA LEU A 9 -4.76 -26.42 -10.04
C LEU A 9 -3.46 -25.70 -9.66
N LEU A 10 -2.33 -26.08 -10.26
CA LEU A 10 -1.05 -25.39 -10.05
C LEU A 10 -1.04 -23.99 -10.64
N LEU A 11 -1.66 -23.78 -11.81
CA LEU A 11 -1.78 -22.46 -12.43
C LEU A 11 -2.69 -21.50 -11.63
N LEU A 12 -3.74 -22.02 -11.00
CA LEU A 12 -4.63 -21.21 -10.14
C LEU A 12 -3.94 -20.73 -8.86
N ASN A 13 -3.04 -21.54 -8.28
CA ASN A 13 -2.27 -21.16 -7.09
C ASN A 13 -1.10 -20.20 -7.39
N ALA A 14 -0.61 -20.15 -8.63
CA ALA A 14 0.39 -19.17 -9.04
C ALA A 14 -0.22 -17.76 -9.23
N PHE A 15 -1.53 -17.67 -9.46
CA PHE A 15 -2.24 -16.41 -9.68
C PHE A 15 -2.78 -15.76 -8.40
N SER A 16 -2.62 -16.40 -7.24
CA SER A 16 -2.67 -15.72 -5.95
C SER A 16 -1.29 -15.19 -5.59
N THR A 17 -0.67 -14.45 -6.52
CA THR A 17 0.35 -13.49 -6.10
C THR A 17 -0.42 -12.44 -5.32
N GLU A 18 -0.31 -12.48 -4.00
CA GLU A 18 -0.85 -11.46 -3.10
C GLU A 18 -0.35 -10.11 -3.59
N ALA A 19 -1.15 -9.43 -4.41
CA ALA A 19 -0.99 -8.01 -4.61
C ALA A 19 -1.19 -7.42 -3.22
N GLU A 20 -0.11 -6.95 -2.60
CA GLU A 20 -0.14 -6.35 -1.27
C GLU A 20 -1.32 -5.37 -1.25
N GLU A 21 -2.34 -5.70 -0.45
CA GLU A 21 -3.62 -5.01 -0.51
C GLU A 21 -3.35 -3.54 -0.25
N CYS A 22 -3.65 -2.67 -1.23
CA CYS A 22 -3.35 -1.25 -1.09
C CYS A 22 -4.23 -0.63 0.00
N ALA A 23 -3.67 -0.59 1.20
CA ALA A 23 -4.33 -0.14 2.40
C ALA A 23 -3.33 0.66 3.25
N ASP A 24 -3.86 1.68 3.92
CA ASP A 24 -3.08 2.40 4.92
C ASP A 24 -2.96 1.53 6.17
N LYS A 25 -1.76 1.11 6.55
CA LYS A 25 -1.56 0.28 7.75
C LYS A 25 -1.87 1.03 9.05
N SER A 26 -1.80 2.36 9.02
CA SER A 26 -1.95 3.19 10.22
C SER A 26 -3.41 3.58 10.56
N VAL A 27 -4.37 3.44 9.64
CA VAL A 27 -5.79 3.85 9.88
C VAL A 27 -6.53 2.99 10.90
N ASN A 28 -5.91 1.90 11.37
CA ASN A 28 -6.41 1.07 12.47
C ASN A 28 -6.58 1.87 13.78
N THR A 29 -5.98 3.05 13.89
CA THR A 29 -6.18 3.98 14.99
C THR A 29 -6.56 5.37 14.48
N ARG A 30 -7.31 6.14 15.28
CA ARG A 30 -7.62 7.54 14.97
C ARG A 30 -6.37 8.41 14.81
N ALA A 31 -5.30 8.09 15.55
CA ALA A 31 -4.03 8.77 15.45
C ALA A 31 -3.35 8.50 14.10
N GLY A 32 -3.33 7.25 13.65
CA GLY A 32 -2.74 6.89 12.36
C GLY A 32 -3.54 7.40 11.16
N ALA A 33 -4.87 7.44 11.22
CA ALA A 33 -5.68 8.10 10.19
C ALA A 33 -5.30 9.58 10.03
N ARG A 34 -5.18 10.31 11.14
CA ARG A 34 -4.71 11.71 11.14
C ARG A 34 -3.27 11.86 10.65
N PHE A 35 -2.42 10.88 10.95
CA PHE A 35 -1.06 10.85 10.44
C PHE A 35 -1.04 10.74 8.91
N CYS A 36 -1.84 9.86 8.30
CA CYS A 36 -1.92 9.79 6.83
C CYS A 36 -2.50 11.06 6.21
N GLU A 37 -3.53 11.66 6.82
CA GLU A 37 -4.05 12.97 6.39
C GLU A 37 -2.97 14.05 6.44
N PHE A 38 -2.14 14.05 7.49
CA PHE A 38 -1.00 14.96 7.61
C PHE A 38 0.05 14.68 6.53
N MET A 39 0.38 13.41 6.25
CA MET A 39 1.32 13.05 5.19
C MET A 39 0.82 13.46 3.80
N ALA A 40 -0.50 13.43 3.55
CA ALA A 40 -1.09 13.95 2.32
C ALA A 40 -1.07 15.49 2.22
N SER A 41 -0.71 16.20 3.29
CA SER A 41 -0.66 17.66 3.31
C SER A 41 0.65 18.22 2.72
N LYS A 42 0.65 19.53 2.43
CA LYS A 42 1.82 20.24 1.91
C LYS A 42 2.69 20.77 3.05
N ASN A 43 3.99 20.62 2.91
CA ASN A 43 4.99 21.25 3.76
C ASN A 43 5.05 22.78 3.51
N PRO A 44 5.78 23.56 4.33
CA PRO A 44 5.93 25.01 4.14
C PRO A 44 6.54 25.43 2.81
N GLU A 45 7.24 24.52 2.12
CA GLU A 45 7.85 24.71 0.80
C GLU A 45 6.89 24.35 -0.35
N GLY A 46 5.66 23.91 -0.04
CA GLY A 46 4.63 23.56 -1.01
C GLY A 46 4.70 22.11 -1.54
N LYS A 47 5.62 21.27 -1.06
CA LYS A 47 5.75 19.85 -1.43
C LYS A 47 4.84 18.97 -0.59
N VAL A 48 4.27 17.93 -1.18
CA VAL A 48 3.46 16.95 -0.45
C VAL A 48 4.38 16.09 0.43
N LEU A 49 4.05 15.93 1.71
CA LEU A 49 4.87 15.19 2.66
C LEU A 49 5.02 13.71 2.28
N CYS A 50 4.00 13.11 1.66
CA CYS A 50 4.08 11.76 1.06
C CYS A 50 5.28 11.58 0.11
N THR A 51 5.73 12.65 -0.55
CA THR A 51 6.83 12.65 -1.53
C THR A 51 8.05 13.43 -1.04
N ALA A 52 8.03 13.89 0.22
CA ALA A 52 9.14 14.61 0.80
C ALA A 52 10.26 13.64 1.19
N GLU A 53 11.50 14.06 0.99
CA GLU A 53 12.69 13.28 1.33
C GLU A 53 12.67 12.91 2.83
N GLY A 54 12.85 11.62 3.13
CA GLY A 54 12.76 11.07 4.49
C GLY A 54 11.36 10.67 4.95
N TYR A 55 10.31 11.08 4.26
CA TYR A 55 8.92 10.73 4.58
C TYR A 55 8.31 9.73 3.59
N GLU A 56 8.89 9.58 2.39
CA GLU A 56 8.39 8.69 1.34
C GLU A 56 8.35 7.22 1.77
N GLU A 57 9.40 6.70 2.42
CA GLU A 57 9.41 5.31 2.90
C GLU A 57 8.33 5.07 3.95
N VAL A 58 8.16 6.02 4.88
CA VAL A 58 7.12 5.95 5.91
C VAL A 58 5.73 6.05 5.29
N ALA A 59 5.55 6.92 4.30
CA ALA A 59 4.30 7.05 3.56
C ALA A 59 3.95 5.76 2.82
N LYS A 60 4.93 5.13 2.17
CA LYS A 60 4.75 3.87 1.45
C LYS A 60 4.42 2.70 2.38
N GLU A 61 5.00 2.67 3.59
CA GLU A 61 4.73 1.60 4.54
C GLU A 61 3.38 1.78 5.25
N TYR A 62 3.06 2.99 5.71
CA TYR A 62 1.94 3.23 6.64
C TYR A 62 0.72 3.91 6.03
N CYS A 63 0.90 4.62 4.91
CA CYS A 63 -0.09 5.50 4.29
C CYS A 63 -0.16 5.32 2.77
N ALA A 64 0.14 4.12 2.27
CA ALA A 64 0.26 3.82 0.85
C ALA A 64 -0.97 4.21 0.04
N LYS A 65 -2.16 4.00 0.58
CA LYS A 65 -3.43 4.30 -0.08
C LYS A 65 -3.71 5.80 -0.08
N THR A 66 -3.60 6.45 1.08
CA THR A 66 -3.82 7.90 1.21
C THR A 66 -2.81 8.70 0.38
N CYS A 67 -1.58 8.22 0.27
CA CYS A 67 -0.52 8.83 -0.52
C CYS A 67 -0.47 8.39 -1.99
N ASN A 68 -1.33 7.46 -2.44
CA ASN A 68 -1.28 6.83 -3.78
C ASN A 68 0.11 6.31 -4.15
N LEU A 69 0.73 5.56 -3.24
CA LEU A 69 2.06 4.93 -3.39
C LEU A 69 1.99 3.40 -3.56
N CYS A 70 0.77 2.89 -3.69
CA CYS A 70 0.47 1.69 -4.43
C CYS A 70 0.11 2.08 -5.88
#